data_AF-A0A8S2YGV7-F1
#
_entry.id   AF-A0A8S2YGV7-F1
#
_cell.length_a   1.000
_cell.length_b   1.000
_cell.length_c   1.000
_cell.angle_alpha   90.00
_cell.angle_beta   90.00
_cell.angle_gamma   90.00
#
_symmetry.space_group_name_H-M   'P 1'
#
loop_
_entity.id
_entity.type
_entity.pdbx_description
1 polymer ?
#
loop_
_entity_poly.entity_id
_entity_poly.type
_entity_poly.pdbx_seq_one_letter_code
_entity_poly.pdbx_strand_id
1 'polypeptide(L)'
;QTGVEKELHSNRTISFVGEKRTFAAVQSKNATTHTYTLQPTISLDGRLLETIYLCLQEQGGKMGEQVKRHLFQPENVVITCSTSGKLTTSLVKYWRDNCFLPLVGAKCLLLSDSYPGQNREELYQPENCRGKKVTRLQIPQNTTDELQPLDCYFNRQIKNFLKACYHRVALDELDIHLHERNNIIRLVSLMHNQLSADVFTPMIKYAWFSSGLIREDPSPFVSVNQLSFPLKTQQIFLRIMVL
;
A
#
# COMPACT_ATOMS: atom_id res chain seq x y z
N GLN A 1 7.33 -1.79 -1.66
CA GLN A 1 6.58 -1.90 -0.38
C GLN A 1 6.39 -0.51 0.20
N THR A 2 5.39 -0.29 1.06
CA THR A 2 5.23 0.99 1.76
C THR A 2 4.64 0.81 3.15
N GLY A 3 5.20 1.49 4.14
CA GLY A 3 4.66 1.54 5.50
C GLY A 3 3.63 2.64 5.64
N VAL A 4 2.55 2.36 6.37
CA VAL A 4 1.46 3.29 6.67
C VAL A 4 1.21 3.27 8.17
N GLU A 5 1.10 4.44 8.81
CA GLU A 5 0.71 4.54 10.22
C GLU A 5 -0.71 4.01 10.42
N LYS A 6 -0.94 3.32 11.55
CA LYS A 6 -2.28 2.84 11.89
C LYS A 6 -3.24 3.99 12.12
N GLU A 7 -2.77 5.15 12.57
CA GLU A 7 -3.56 6.38 12.58
C GLU A 7 -2.74 7.53 11.97
N LEU A 8 -3.21 8.03 10.82
CA LEU A 8 -2.60 9.16 10.15
C LEU A 8 -2.97 10.45 10.87
N HIS A 9 -1.97 11.26 11.17
CA HIS A 9 -2.15 12.57 11.79
C HIS A 9 -1.39 13.64 11.00
N SER A 10 -1.85 14.89 11.11
CA SER A 10 -1.19 16.02 10.45
C SER A 10 -0.05 16.54 11.31
N ASN A 11 1.15 16.58 10.74
CA ASN A 11 2.27 17.34 11.32
C ASN A 11 2.15 18.85 11.10
N ARG A 12 1.15 19.28 10.32
CA ARG A 12 0.82 20.71 10.13
C ARG A 12 -0.20 21.12 11.18
N THR A 13 0.06 22.26 11.80
CA THR A 13 -0.77 22.89 12.82
C THR A 13 -1.06 24.33 12.44
N ILE A 14 -2.18 24.86 12.93
CA ILE A 14 -2.52 26.29 12.90
C ILE A 14 -1.97 27.05 14.13
N SER A 15 -1.14 26.40 14.95
CA SER A 15 -0.42 27.03 16.08
C SER A 15 0.49 28.17 15.64
N PHE A 16 0.85 29.00 16.62
CA PHE A 16 1.79 30.10 16.41
C PHE A 16 3.24 29.62 16.29
N VAL A 17 3.99 30.26 15.40
CA VAL A 17 5.44 30.01 15.25
C VAL A 17 6.15 30.42 16.54
N GLY A 18 6.99 29.53 17.09
CA GLY A 18 7.73 29.76 18.34
C GLY A 18 7.03 29.25 19.61
N GLU A 19 5.84 28.68 19.48
CA GLU A 19 5.12 28.09 20.61
C GLU A 19 5.85 26.84 21.15
N LYS A 20 6.02 26.76 22.48
CA LYS A 20 6.80 25.68 23.12
C LYS A 20 6.13 24.30 23.01
N ARG A 21 4.80 24.26 22.93
CA ARG A 21 4.00 23.03 22.86
C ARG A 21 2.77 23.27 22.00
N THR A 22 2.52 22.38 21.06
CA THR A 22 1.27 22.31 20.28
C THR A 22 0.58 21.00 20.59
N PHE A 23 -0.73 21.05 20.80
CA PHE A 23 -1.54 19.86 21.04
C PHE A 23 -2.27 19.44 19.75
N ALA A 24 -2.34 18.14 19.52
CA ALA A 24 -3.12 17.54 18.44
C ALA A 24 -4.06 16.48 19.03
N ALA A 25 -5.27 16.40 18.49
CA ALA A 25 -6.24 15.37 18.86
C ALA A 25 -6.09 14.17 17.91
N VAL A 26 -6.07 12.97 18.49
CA VAL A 26 -6.06 11.68 17.80
C VAL A 26 -7.01 10.74 18.52
N GLN A 27 -7.59 9.77 17.81
CA GLN A 27 -8.45 8.75 18.39
C GLN A 27 -7.63 7.77 19.25
N SER A 28 -6.40 7.44 18.84
CA SER A 28 -5.54 6.47 19.53
C SER A 28 -4.06 6.83 19.43
N LYS A 29 -3.49 7.30 20.54
CA LYS A 29 -2.05 7.59 20.65
C LYS A 29 -1.16 6.37 20.36
N ASN A 30 -1.65 5.15 20.59
CA ASN A 30 -0.89 3.95 20.27
C ASN A 30 -0.89 3.67 18.75
N ALA A 31 -1.95 4.04 18.05
CA ALA A 31 -2.04 3.85 16.61
C ALA A 31 -1.15 4.82 15.82
N THR A 32 -0.77 5.96 16.40
CA THR A 32 0.16 6.90 15.75
C THR A 32 1.62 6.43 15.77
N THR A 33 1.97 5.47 16.62
CA THR A 33 3.35 4.97 16.76
C THR A 33 3.60 3.63 16.06
N HIS A 34 2.55 2.99 15.57
CA HIS A 34 2.62 1.69 14.91
C HIS A 34 2.20 1.79 13.45
N THR A 35 2.81 0.97 12.62
CA THR A 35 2.53 0.93 11.19
C THR A 35 2.06 -0.44 10.74
N TYR A 36 1.42 -0.50 9.58
CA TYR A 36 1.24 -1.71 8.79
C TYR A 36 1.94 -1.53 7.44
N THR A 37 2.30 -2.62 6.79
CA THR A 37 2.98 -2.57 5.48
C THR A 37 2.03 -3.03 4.38
N LEU A 38 1.99 -2.25 3.31
CA LEU A 38 1.36 -2.61 2.04
C LEU A 38 2.44 -2.99 1.02
N GLN A 39 2.21 -4.08 0.30
CA GLN A 39 3.07 -4.49 -0.81
C GLN A 39 2.23 -4.63 -2.08
N PRO A 40 2.01 -3.51 -2.81
CA PRO A 40 1.40 -3.54 -4.12
C PRO A 40 2.37 -4.12 -5.16
N THR A 41 1.83 -4.63 -6.25
CA THR A 41 2.61 -5.01 -7.44
C THR A 41 1.99 -4.33 -8.65
N ILE A 42 2.80 -3.58 -9.40
CA ILE A 42 2.38 -2.95 -10.65
C ILE A 42 3.16 -3.55 -11.81
N SER A 43 2.52 -3.59 -12.98
CA SER A 43 3.14 -4.03 -14.22
C SER A 43 3.57 -2.85 -15.08
N LEU A 44 4.50 -3.10 -16.01
CA LEU A 44 5.04 -2.09 -16.92
C LEU A 44 3.98 -1.50 -17.87
N ASP A 45 2.97 -2.29 -18.24
CA ASP A 45 1.84 -1.86 -19.06
C ASP A 45 0.81 -1.03 -18.27
N GLY A 46 1.08 -0.74 -16.99
CA GLY A 46 0.30 0.20 -16.19
C GLY A 46 -0.87 -0.44 -15.45
N ARG A 47 -0.79 -1.73 -15.09
CA ARG A 47 -1.83 -2.38 -14.29
C ARG A 47 -1.37 -2.56 -12.85
N LEU A 48 -2.31 -2.41 -11.94
CA LEU A 48 -2.18 -2.86 -10.56
C LEU A 48 -2.64 -4.32 -10.50
N LEU A 49 -1.78 -5.22 -10.03
CA LEU A 49 -2.13 -6.64 -9.92
C LEU A 49 -3.31 -6.82 -8.95
N GLU A 50 -4.17 -7.80 -9.24
CA GLU A 50 -5.48 -8.00 -8.60
C GLU A 50 -5.43 -8.08 -7.07
N THR A 51 -4.34 -8.60 -6.51
CA THR A 51 -4.21 -8.82 -5.06
C THR A 51 -3.12 -7.94 -4.46
N ILE A 52 -3.47 -7.20 -3.39
CA ILE A 52 -2.50 -6.51 -2.55
C ILE A 52 -2.17 -7.31 -1.30
N TYR A 53 -0.93 -7.21 -0.85
CA TYR A 53 -0.47 -7.81 0.38
C TYR A 53 -0.46 -6.80 1.52
N LEU A 54 -1.08 -7.17 2.64
CA LEU A 54 -1.20 -6.38 3.85
C LEU A 54 -0.56 -7.11 5.03
N CYS A 55 0.50 -6.54 5.59
CA CYS A 55 1.13 -7.02 6.82
C CYS A 55 0.76 -6.12 8.00
N LEU A 56 -0.13 -6.59 8.86
CA LEU A 56 -0.50 -5.91 10.10
C LEU A 56 0.58 -6.07 11.17
N GLN A 57 0.70 -5.07 12.03
CA GLN A 57 1.52 -5.18 13.23
C GLN A 57 0.71 -5.81 14.37
N GLU A 58 1.20 -6.94 14.89
CA GLU A 58 0.57 -7.71 15.97
C GLU A 58 1.57 -8.04 17.07
N GLN A 59 1.16 -7.95 18.33
CA GLN A 59 2.01 -8.37 19.45
C GLN A 59 2.36 -9.86 19.31
N GLY A 60 3.64 -10.20 19.41
CA GLY A 60 4.12 -11.58 19.22
C GLY A 60 4.07 -12.10 17.77
N GLY A 61 3.70 -11.23 16.80
CA GLY A 61 3.73 -11.55 15.37
C GLY A 61 2.72 -12.60 14.92
N LYS A 62 1.70 -12.88 15.73
CA LYS A 62 0.65 -13.86 15.44
C LYS A 62 -0.71 -13.26 15.71
N MET A 63 -1.67 -13.59 14.84
CA MET A 63 -3.07 -13.26 15.04
C MET A 63 -3.76 -14.38 15.82
N GLY A 64 -4.43 -14.05 16.93
CA GLY A 64 -5.15 -15.04 17.73
C GLY A 64 -6.35 -15.63 16.99
N GLU A 65 -6.74 -16.87 17.32
CA GLU A 65 -7.82 -17.59 16.63
C GLU A 65 -9.18 -16.86 16.71
N GLN A 66 -9.49 -16.23 17.85
CA GLN A 66 -10.71 -15.42 17.99
C GLN A 66 -10.69 -14.20 17.07
N VAL A 67 -9.53 -13.59 16.85
CA VAL A 67 -9.39 -12.46 15.92
C VAL A 67 -9.63 -12.93 14.49
N LYS A 68 -9.03 -14.06 14.10
CA LYS A 68 -9.21 -14.63 12.75
C LYS A 68 -10.68 -14.94 12.42
N ARG A 69 -11.47 -15.41 13.39
CA ARG A 69 -12.90 -15.71 13.21
C ARG A 69 -13.75 -14.49 12.84
N HIS A 70 -13.37 -13.31 13.31
CA HIS A 70 -14.11 -12.06 13.08
C HIS A 70 -13.40 -11.12 12.11
N LEU A 71 -12.31 -11.59 11.50
CA LEU A 71 -11.51 -10.80 10.58
C LEU A 71 -12.27 -10.65 9.26
N PHE A 72 -12.42 -9.42 8.79
CA PHE A 72 -12.91 -9.15 7.45
C PHE A 72 -11.90 -9.68 6.43
N GLN A 73 -12.35 -10.51 5.48
CA GLN A 73 -11.49 -11.18 4.49
C GLN A 73 -12.01 -10.89 3.07
N PRO A 74 -11.55 -9.79 2.45
CA PRO A 74 -11.89 -9.49 1.06
C PRO A 74 -10.99 -10.27 0.11
N GLU A 75 -11.51 -10.62 -1.07
CA GLU A 75 -10.79 -11.42 -2.07
C GLU A 75 -9.52 -10.73 -2.61
N ASN A 76 -9.51 -9.40 -2.64
CA ASN A 76 -8.43 -8.61 -3.21
C ASN A 76 -7.30 -8.27 -2.22
N VAL A 77 -7.33 -8.77 -0.98
CA VAL A 77 -6.29 -8.52 0.03
C VAL A 77 -5.81 -9.84 0.66
N VAL A 78 -4.51 -10.09 0.56
CA VAL A 78 -3.85 -11.15 1.34
C VAL A 78 -3.35 -10.56 2.66
N ILE A 79 -3.93 -11.02 3.76
CA ILE A 79 -3.70 -10.47 5.10
C ILE A 79 -2.71 -11.35 5.87
N THR A 80 -1.67 -10.71 6.42
CA THR A 80 -0.70 -11.36 7.31
C THR A 80 -0.39 -10.47 8.50
N CYS A 81 0.48 -10.92 9.40
CA CYS A 81 0.98 -10.11 10.49
C CYS A 81 2.45 -10.36 10.83
N SER A 82 3.09 -9.38 11.47
CA SER A 82 4.40 -9.52 12.11
C SER A 82 4.52 -8.63 13.34
N THR A 83 5.54 -8.85 14.17
CA THR A 83 5.72 -8.07 15.41
C THR A 83 5.93 -6.58 15.17
N SER A 84 6.59 -6.24 14.06
CA SER A 84 6.93 -4.86 13.69
C SER A 84 6.12 -4.32 12.51
N GLY A 85 5.22 -5.12 11.93
CA GLY A 85 4.55 -4.81 10.66
C GLY A 85 5.46 -4.92 9.42
N LYS A 86 6.77 -5.15 9.59
CA LYS A 86 7.74 -5.33 8.49
C LYS A 86 7.71 -6.76 7.94
N LEU A 87 8.09 -6.93 6.68
CA LEU A 87 8.16 -8.24 6.03
C LEU A 87 9.49 -8.94 6.34
N THR A 88 9.41 -10.18 6.80
CA THR A 88 10.54 -11.11 6.89
C THR A 88 10.67 -11.89 5.58
N THR A 89 11.77 -12.63 5.37
CA THR A 89 11.91 -13.54 4.23
C THR A 89 10.76 -14.55 4.11
N SER A 90 10.26 -15.07 5.24
CA SER A 90 9.09 -15.98 5.24
C SER A 90 7.80 -15.29 4.79
N LEU A 91 7.59 -14.03 5.16
CA LEU A 91 6.46 -13.23 4.72
C LEU A 91 6.58 -12.86 3.23
N VAL A 92 7.79 -12.59 2.74
CA VAL A 92 8.04 -12.39 1.30
C VAL A 92 7.75 -13.68 0.52
N LYS A 93 8.13 -14.85 1.03
CA LYS A 93 7.76 -16.13 0.44
C LYS A 93 6.23 -16.29 0.37
N TYR A 94 5.53 -15.95 1.44
CA TYR A 94 4.06 -16.01 1.48
C TYR A 94 3.42 -15.02 0.50
N TRP A 95 3.92 -13.78 0.40
CA TRP A 95 3.52 -12.82 -0.62
C TRP A 95 3.72 -13.37 -2.04
N ARG A 96 4.90 -13.93 -2.31
CA ARG A 96 5.25 -14.50 -3.61
C ARG A 96 4.23 -15.56 -4.00
N ASP A 97 3.92 -16.48 -3.09
CA ASP A 97 3.07 -17.64 -3.37
C ASP A 97 1.58 -17.30 -3.51
N ASN A 98 1.10 -16.28 -2.80
CA ASN A 98 -0.33 -15.97 -2.70
C ASN A 98 -0.76 -14.70 -3.44
N CYS A 99 0.16 -13.78 -3.76
CA CYS A 99 -0.14 -12.57 -4.52
C CYS A 99 0.53 -12.57 -5.89
N PHE A 100 1.83 -12.85 -5.95
CA PHE A 100 2.61 -12.65 -7.18
C PHE A 100 2.47 -13.82 -8.17
N LEU A 101 2.80 -15.04 -7.74
CA LEU A 101 2.81 -16.22 -8.62
C LEU A 101 1.47 -16.55 -9.26
N PRO A 102 0.30 -16.38 -8.61
CA PRO A 102 -0.98 -16.62 -9.25
C PRO A 102 -1.22 -15.74 -10.49
N LEU A 103 -0.64 -14.52 -10.50
CA LEU A 103 -0.97 -13.48 -11.48
C LEU A 103 0.06 -13.33 -12.62
N VAL A 104 1.19 -14.05 -12.55
CA VAL A 104 2.26 -13.96 -13.57
C VAL A 104 2.27 -15.17 -14.50
N GLY A 105 2.69 -14.96 -15.76
CA GLY A 105 2.83 -16.04 -16.74
C GLY A 105 4.00 -17.00 -16.46
N ALA A 106 4.28 -17.89 -17.41
CA ALA A 106 5.36 -18.88 -17.30
C ALA A 106 6.77 -18.25 -17.22
N LYS A 107 6.93 -17.04 -17.78
CA LYS A 107 8.15 -16.23 -17.70
C LYS A 107 7.79 -14.84 -17.20
N CYS A 108 8.53 -14.32 -16.24
CA CYS A 108 8.29 -12.99 -15.67
C CYS A 108 9.61 -12.33 -15.28
N LEU A 109 9.69 -11.02 -15.48
CA LEU A 109 10.76 -10.17 -14.95
C LEU A 109 10.21 -9.44 -13.71
N LEU A 110 10.83 -9.66 -12.56
CA LEU A 110 10.46 -9.01 -11.31
C LEU A 110 11.52 -7.98 -10.93
N LEU A 111 11.15 -6.70 -10.94
CA LEU A 111 11.97 -5.65 -10.38
C LEU A 111 11.62 -5.46 -8.89
N SER A 112 12.61 -5.55 -8.00
CA SER A 112 12.37 -5.41 -6.55
C SER A 112 13.54 -4.75 -5.83
N ASP A 113 13.29 -4.27 -4.61
CA ASP A 113 14.28 -3.58 -3.80
C ASP A 113 15.45 -4.51 -3.40
N SER A 114 16.51 -3.92 -2.88
CA SER A 114 17.67 -4.63 -2.34
C SER A 114 17.49 -5.10 -0.89
N TYR A 115 16.27 -5.09 -0.35
CA TYR A 115 16.01 -5.41 1.06
C TYR A 115 16.40 -6.88 1.34
N PRO A 116 17.09 -7.18 2.46
CA PRO A 116 17.51 -8.55 2.79
C PRO A 116 16.39 -9.59 2.84
N GLY A 117 15.15 -9.17 3.11
CA GLY A 117 14.00 -10.07 3.07
C GLY A 117 13.58 -10.50 1.66
N GLN A 118 13.89 -9.68 0.63
CA GLN A 118 13.45 -9.87 -0.75
C GLN A 118 14.58 -10.23 -1.72
N ASN A 119 15.84 -10.04 -1.32
CA ASN A 119 16.99 -10.13 -2.23
C ASN A 119 17.62 -11.51 -2.39
N ARG A 120 17.07 -12.54 -1.74
CA ARG A 120 17.59 -13.91 -1.85
C ARG A 120 17.16 -14.55 -3.16
N GLU A 121 18.12 -14.95 -3.97
CA GLU A 121 17.88 -15.56 -5.28
C GLU A 121 17.07 -16.87 -5.19
N GLU A 122 17.29 -17.65 -4.13
CA GLU A 122 16.56 -18.89 -3.83
C GLU A 122 15.04 -18.71 -3.85
N LEU A 123 14.54 -17.53 -3.49
CA LEU A 123 13.10 -17.22 -3.49
C LEU A 123 12.49 -17.23 -4.89
N TYR A 124 13.27 -17.05 -5.95
CA TYR A 124 12.75 -16.88 -7.30
C TYR A 124 13.16 -18.01 -8.25
N GLN A 125 13.85 -19.03 -7.74
CA GLN A 125 14.20 -20.22 -8.50
C GLN A 125 12.93 -21.01 -8.90
N PRO A 126 12.91 -21.67 -10.08
CA PRO A 126 11.74 -22.40 -10.58
C PRO A 126 11.13 -23.40 -9.60
N GLU A 127 11.94 -24.15 -8.85
CA GLU A 127 11.55 -25.10 -7.80
C GLU A 127 10.70 -24.44 -6.71
N ASN A 128 10.95 -23.16 -6.42
CA ASN A 128 10.23 -22.36 -5.44
C ASN A 128 9.11 -21.52 -6.06
N CYS A 129 9.05 -21.44 -7.40
CA CYS A 129 8.11 -20.63 -8.19
C CYS A 129 7.10 -21.47 -8.97
N ARG A 130 6.80 -22.70 -8.53
CA ARG A 130 5.86 -23.63 -9.19
C ARG A 130 6.25 -23.90 -10.66
N GLY A 131 7.54 -24.01 -10.93
CA GLY A 131 8.11 -24.21 -12.28
C GLY A 131 8.17 -22.95 -13.15
N LYS A 132 7.69 -21.79 -12.68
CA LYS A 132 7.73 -20.53 -13.44
C LYS A 132 9.15 -19.96 -13.44
N LYS A 133 9.58 -19.42 -14.59
CA LYS A 133 10.87 -18.72 -14.73
C LYS A 133 10.70 -17.26 -14.31
N VAL A 134 11.01 -16.98 -13.05
CA VAL A 134 11.03 -15.61 -12.51
C VAL A 134 12.46 -15.08 -12.53
N THR A 135 12.74 -14.12 -13.40
CA THR A 135 14.02 -13.40 -13.40
C THR A 135 13.88 -12.18 -12.51
N ARG A 136 14.57 -12.18 -11.36
CA ARG A 136 14.61 -11.00 -10.49
C ARG A 136 15.71 -10.05 -10.95
N LEU A 137 15.36 -8.77 -11.11
CA LEU A 137 16.31 -7.67 -11.17
C LEU A 137 16.26 -6.91 -9.85
N GLN A 138 17.45 -6.68 -9.30
CA GLN A 138 17.61 -5.90 -8.08
C GLN A 138 17.80 -4.43 -8.42
N ILE A 139 17.02 -3.59 -7.75
CA ILE A 139 17.28 -2.14 -7.72
C ILE A 139 18.52 -1.89 -6.85
N PRO A 140 19.50 -1.09 -7.32
CA PRO A 140 20.70 -0.78 -6.54
C PRO A 140 20.37 -0.21 -5.15
N GLN A 141 21.20 -0.52 -4.17
CA GLN A 141 21.04 0.03 -2.82
C GLN A 141 21.09 1.56 -2.86
N ASN A 142 20.30 2.21 -2.01
CA ASN A 142 20.24 3.68 -1.87
C ASN A 142 19.78 4.43 -3.13
N THR A 143 19.08 3.76 -4.06
CA THR A 143 18.51 4.39 -5.26
C THR A 143 17.00 4.18 -5.36
N THR A 144 16.35 3.79 -4.27
CA THR A 144 14.94 3.41 -4.27
C THR A 144 14.04 4.57 -4.67
N ASP A 145 14.29 5.76 -4.16
CA ASP A 145 13.57 6.99 -4.48
C ASP A 145 13.77 7.46 -5.93
N GLU A 146 14.84 7.01 -6.60
CA GLU A 146 15.18 7.39 -7.97
C GLU A 146 14.75 6.35 -9.02
N LEU A 147 14.88 5.05 -8.71
CA LEU A 147 14.76 3.96 -9.69
C LEU A 147 13.60 3.01 -9.42
N GLN A 148 12.97 3.05 -8.25
CA GLN A 148 11.90 2.12 -7.90
C GLN A 148 10.53 2.76 -8.19
N PRO A 149 9.75 2.27 -9.18
CA PRO A 149 8.51 2.91 -9.60
C PRO A 149 7.51 3.18 -8.47
N LEU A 150 7.42 2.27 -7.49
CA LEU A 150 6.49 2.46 -6.37
C LEU A 150 6.88 3.69 -5.55
N ASP A 151 8.15 3.89 -5.24
CA ASP A 151 8.66 4.97 -4.39
C ASP A 151 8.85 6.28 -5.17
N CYS A 152 9.17 6.22 -6.47
CA CYS A 152 9.18 7.40 -7.34
C CYS A 152 7.78 8.04 -7.45
N TYR A 153 6.71 7.24 -7.50
CA TYR A 153 5.37 7.79 -7.69
C TYR A 153 4.20 7.01 -7.06
N PHE A 154 4.05 5.70 -7.29
CA PHE A 154 2.78 5.01 -7.04
C PHE A 154 2.38 4.94 -5.55
N ASN A 155 3.34 4.70 -4.65
CA ASN A 155 3.13 4.69 -3.20
C ASN A 155 2.56 6.03 -2.69
N ARG A 156 2.90 7.15 -3.34
CA ARG A 156 2.33 8.46 -3.00
C ARG A 156 0.83 8.49 -3.27
N GLN A 157 0.36 7.83 -4.33
CA GLN A 157 -1.07 7.76 -4.68
C GLN A 157 -1.85 6.95 -3.65
N ILE A 158 -1.30 5.81 -3.20
CA ILE A 158 -1.84 5.02 -2.08
C ILE A 158 -1.97 5.90 -0.82
N LYS A 159 -0.88 6.57 -0.43
CA LYS A 159 -0.88 7.42 0.78
C LYS A 159 -1.86 8.59 0.67
N ASN A 160 -2.00 9.19 -0.51
CA ASN A 160 -2.98 10.24 -0.76
C ASN A 160 -4.41 9.74 -0.58
N PHE A 161 -4.74 8.56 -1.12
CA PHE A 161 -6.06 7.95 -0.96
C PHE A 161 -6.39 7.72 0.51
N LEU A 162 -5.49 7.03 1.23
CA LEU A 162 -5.69 6.71 2.64
C LEU A 162 -5.83 7.99 3.48
N LYS A 163 -4.94 8.97 3.26
CA LYS A 163 -4.99 10.26 3.96
C LYS A 163 -6.30 11.01 3.72
N ALA A 164 -6.82 11.00 2.50
CA ALA A 164 -8.09 11.64 2.19
C ALA A 164 -9.27 11.00 2.95
N CYS A 165 -9.30 9.66 3.06
CA CYS A 165 -10.29 8.96 3.87
C CYS A 165 -10.17 9.31 5.37
N TYR A 166 -8.95 9.32 5.92
CA TYR A 166 -8.70 9.74 7.31
C TYR A 166 -9.17 11.16 7.60
N HIS A 167 -8.81 12.10 6.72
CA HIS A 167 -9.25 13.48 6.84
C HIS A 167 -10.77 13.58 6.81
N ARG A 168 -11.44 12.80 5.95
CA ARG A 168 -12.89 12.89 5.84
C ARG A 168 -13.61 12.33 7.07
N VAL A 169 -13.16 11.20 7.60
CA VAL A 169 -13.68 10.65 8.88
C VAL A 169 -13.53 11.68 10.01
N ALA A 170 -12.38 12.35 10.09
CA ALA A 170 -12.15 13.38 11.10
C ALA A 170 -12.99 14.65 10.89
N LEU A 171 -13.09 15.15 9.65
CA LEU A 171 -13.82 16.39 9.33
C LEU A 171 -15.34 16.25 9.51
N ASP A 172 -15.88 15.05 9.29
CA ASP A 172 -17.30 14.76 9.44
C ASP A 172 -17.68 14.22 10.81
N GLU A 173 -16.69 14.08 11.70
CA GLU A 173 -16.90 13.51 13.03
C GLU A 173 -17.59 12.14 12.96
N LEU A 174 -17.23 11.32 11.97
CA LEU A 174 -17.83 10.00 11.81
C LEU A 174 -17.35 9.08 12.93
N ASP A 175 -18.27 8.30 13.49
CA ASP A 175 -17.98 7.26 14.46
C ASP A 175 -17.36 6.02 13.79
N ILE A 176 -16.18 6.24 13.19
CA ILE A 176 -15.40 5.22 12.49
C ILE A 176 -13.96 5.29 13.00
N HIS A 177 -13.46 4.16 13.49
CA HIS A 177 -12.08 4.02 13.96
C HIS A 177 -11.21 3.34 12.90
N LEU A 178 -10.65 4.14 11.98
CA LEU A 178 -9.87 3.61 10.85
C LEU A 178 -8.59 2.87 11.25
N HIS A 179 -8.14 3.03 12.50
CA HIS A 179 -6.98 2.34 13.05
C HIS A 179 -7.25 0.90 13.52
N GLU A 180 -8.52 0.50 13.58
CA GLU A 180 -8.92 -0.88 13.91
C GLU A 180 -8.68 -1.81 12.72
N ARG A 181 -8.33 -3.08 13.01
CA ARG A 181 -7.95 -4.07 11.98
C ARG A 181 -8.93 -4.19 10.83
N ASN A 182 -10.21 -4.41 11.14
CA ASN A 182 -11.23 -4.62 10.10
C ASN A 182 -11.43 -3.35 9.26
N ASN A 183 -11.32 -2.17 9.87
CA ASN A 183 -11.41 -0.91 9.14
C ASN A 183 -10.17 -0.65 8.28
N ILE A 184 -8.96 -1.01 8.76
CA ILE A 184 -7.74 -1.02 7.93
C ILE A 184 -7.93 -1.93 6.71
N ILE A 185 -8.40 -3.17 6.91
CA ILE A 185 -8.56 -4.13 5.81
C ILE A 185 -9.61 -3.63 4.81
N ARG A 186 -10.76 -3.14 5.28
CA ARG A 186 -11.81 -2.54 4.42
C ARG A 186 -11.28 -1.36 3.63
N LEU A 187 -10.56 -0.45 4.27
CA LEU A 187 -9.99 0.72 3.63
C LEU A 187 -8.94 0.35 2.58
N VAL A 188 -8.08 -0.64 2.88
CA VAL A 188 -7.08 -1.15 1.93
C VAL A 188 -7.74 -1.85 0.75
N SER A 189 -8.76 -2.67 1.00
CA SER A 189 -9.53 -3.35 -0.06
C SER A 189 -10.22 -2.35 -0.99
N LEU A 190 -10.87 -1.33 -0.42
CA LEU A 190 -11.50 -0.25 -1.18
C LEU A 190 -10.45 0.52 -2.00
N MET A 191 -9.38 0.97 -1.37
CA MET A 191 -8.30 1.72 -2.02
C MET A 191 -7.70 0.93 -3.19
N HIS A 192 -7.41 -0.36 -2.97
CA HIS A 192 -6.84 -1.22 -4.01
C HIS A 192 -7.82 -1.40 -5.18
N ASN A 193 -9.09 -1.68 -4.90
CA ASN A 193 -10.12 -1.77 -5.93
C ASN A 193 -10.25 -0.48 -6.75
N GLN A 194 -10.22 0.69 -6.10
CA GLN A 194 -10.29 1.98 -6.80
C GLN A 194 -9.06 2.21 -7.68
N LEU A 195 -7.86 1.92 -7.18
CA LEU A 195 -6.61 2.08 -7.94
C LEU A 195 -6.43 1.06 -9.07
N SER A 196 -7.19 -0.03 -9.07
CA SER A 196 -7.23 -1.01 -10.16
C SER A 196 -8.03 -0.54 -11.39
N ALA A 197 -8.75 0.58 -11.31
CA ALA A 197 -9.53 1.07 -12.45
C ALA A 197 -8.63 1.52 -13.62
N ASP A 198 -9.02 1.19 -14.85
CA ASP A 198 -8.27 1.46 -16.09
C ASP A 198 -7.94 2.95 -16.30
N VAL A 199 -8.75 3.86 -15.74
CA VAL A 199 -8.50 5.31 -15.74
C VAL A 199 -7.14 5.67 -15.11
N PHE A 200 -6.62 4.84 -14.20
CA PHE A 200 -5.32 5.02 -13.57
C PHE A 200 -4.17 4.36 -14.33
N THR A 201 -4.42 3.63 -15.43
CA THR A 201 -3.35 2.98 -16.20
C THR A 201 -2.25 3.96 -16.65
N PRO A 202 -2.56 5.14 -17.22
CA PRO A 202 -1.54 6.13 -17.56
C PRO A 202 -0.76 6.65 -16.34
N MET A 203 -1.44 6.81 -15.18
CA MET A 203 -0.81 7.20 -13.92
C MET A 203 0.16 6.12 -13.38
N ILE A 204 -0.17 4.84 -13.55
CA ILE A 204 0.72 3.73 -13.16
C ILE A 204 1.92 3.68 -14.11
N LYS A 205 1.71 3.84 -15.43
CA LYS A 205 2.83 3.99 -16.39
C LYS A 205 3.73 5.16 -16.02
N TYR A 206 3.17 6.25 -15.51
CA TYR A 206 3.96 7.41 -15.11
C TYR A 206 4.93 7.07 -13.97
N ALA A 207 4.60 6.12 -13.10
CA ALA A 207 5.51 5.64 -12.07
C ALA A 207 6.80 5.02 -12.66
N TRP A 208 6.67 4.30 -13.78
CA TRP A 208 7.81 3.74 -14.52
C TRP A 208 8.59 4.80 -15.31
N PHE A 209 7.88 5.80 -15.87
CA PHE A 209 8.52 6.93 -16.56
C PHE A 209 9.32 7.79 -15.58
N SER A 210 8.72 8.11 -14.43
CA SER A 210 9.33 8.87 -13.34
C SER A 210 10.58 8.20 -12.77
N SER A 211 10.69 6.88 -12.87
CA SER A 211 11.86 6.12 -12.42
C SER A 211 12.92 5.92 -13.53
N GLY A 212 12.71 6.51 -14.71
CA GLY A 212 13.63 6.42 -15.86
C GLY A 212 13.66 5.05 -16.57
N LEU A 213 12.76 4.13 -16.22
CA LEU A 213 12.74 2.76 -16.77
C LEU A 213 12.00 2.67 -18.12
N ILE A 214 11.16 3.66 -18.43
CA ILE A 214 10.58 3.86 -19.75
C ILE A 214 10.84 5.30 -20.22
N ARG A 215 10.86 5.50 -21.54
CA ARG A 215 11.13 6.80 -22.16
C ARG A 215 9.87 7.57 -22.54
N GLU A 216 8.78 6.86 -22.78
CA GLU A 216 7.51 7.45 -23.22
C GLU A 216 6.79 8.04 -22.01
N ASP A 217 6.53 9.35 -22.07
CA ASP A 217 5.69 10.04 -21.08
C ASP A 217 4.22 9.67 -21.35
N PRO A 218 3.52 9.03 -20.38
CA PRO A 218 2.12 8.64 -20.54
C PRO A 218 1.14 9.79 -20.28
N SER A 219 1.63 11.03 -20.11
CA SER A 219 0.81 12.22 -19.94
C SER A 219 -0.04 12.53 -21.19
N PRO A 220 -1.25 13.11 -21.02
CA PRO A 220 -1.86 13.52 -19.75
C PRO A 220 -2.48 12.34 -18.98
N PHE A 221 -2.45 12.40 -17.66
CA PHE A 221 -3.14 11.46 -16.78
C PHE A 221 -3.72 12.16 -15.56
N VAL A 222 -4.64 11.49 -14.85
CA VAL A 222 -5.22 11.99 -13.60
C VAL A 222 -4.64 11.26 -12.40
N SER A 223 -4.35 12.01 -11.34
CA SER A 223 -3.97 11.47 -10.03
C SER A 223 -5.18 11.09 -9.20
N VAL A 224 -4.94 10.34 -8.11
CA VAL A 224 -5.98 10.00 -7.12
C VAL A 224 -6.70 11.23 -6.58
N ASN A 225 -5.96 12.30 -6.29
CA ASN A 225 -6.56 13.52 -5.76
C ASN A 225 -7.48 14.20 -6.79
N GLN A 226 -7.13 14.16 -8.07
CA GLN A 226 -7.92 14.79 -9.11
C GLN A 226 -9.20 14.01 -9.40
N LEU A 227 -9.13 12.67 -9.41
CA LEU A 227 -10.26 11.82 -9.77
C LEU A 227 -11.12 11.42 -8.57
N SER A 228 -10.51 10.90 -7.51
CA SER A 228 -11.22 10.34 -6.35
C SER A 228 -11.55 11.40 -5.29
N PHE A 229 -10.79 12.49 -5.21
CA PHE A 229 -11.01 13.54 -4.21
C PHE A 229 -10.97 14.96 -4.79
N PRO A 230 -11.71 15.25 -5.88
CA PRO A 230 -11.69 16.58 -6.47
C PRO A 230 -12.18 17.62 -5.46
N LEU A 231 -11.51 18.78 -5.43
CA LEU A 231 -11.80 19.88 -4.49
C LEU A 231 -13.27 20.33 -4.49
N LYS A 232 -13.99 20.10 -5.59
CA LYS A 232 -15.41 20.45 -5.75
C LYS A 232 -16.39 19.42 -5.16
N THR A 233 -15.93 18.24 -4.75
CA THR A 233 -16.82 17.08 -4.46
C THR A 233 -16.53 16.40 -3.13
N GLN A 234 -15.75 17.02 -2.22
CA GLN A 234 -15.43 16.46 -0.90
C GLN A 234 -16.66 16.15 -0.01
N GLN A 235 -17.88 16.52 -0.43
CA GLN A 235 -19.14 16.20 0.25
C GLN A 235 -19.76 14.83 -0.11
N ILE A 236 -19.35 14.13 -1.18
CA ILE A 236 -20.16 13.00 -1.73
C ILE A 236 -19.52 11.60 -1.56
N PHE A 237 -18.20 11.49 -1.38
CA PHE A 237 -17.49 10.22 -1.60
C PHE A 237 -17.75 9.09 -0.58
N LEU A 238 -18.38 9.36 0.57
CA LEU A 238 -18.53 8.38 1.66
C LEU A 238 -19.87 7.64 1.72
N ARG A 239 -20.86 7.94 0.86
CA ARG A 239 -22.09 7.12 0.80
C ARG A 239 -21.83 5.66 0.39
N ILE A 240 -20.63 5.35 -0.12
CA ILE A 240 -20.20 4.00 -0.51
C ILE A 240 -19.50 3.24 0.64
N MET A 241 -19.03 3.91 1.72
CA MET A 241 -18.42 3.20 2.86
C MET A 241 -19.43 2.75 3.92
N VAL A 242 -20.69 3.18 3.82
CA VAL A 242 -21.76 2.91 4.80
C VAL A 242 -22.81 1.92 4.26
N LEU A 243 -22.62 1.39 3.04
CA LEU A 243 -23.37 0.26 2.48
C LEU A 243 -22.47 -0.97 2.46
#